data_AF-A0A143B3N6-F1
#
_entry.id   AF-A0A143B3N6-F1
#
_cell.length_a   1.000
_cell.length_b   1.000
_cell.length_c   1.000
_cell.angle_alpha   90.00
_cell.angle_beta   90.00
_cell.angle_gamma   90.00
#
_symmetry.space_group_name_H-M   'P 1'
#
loop_
_entity.id
_entity.type
_entity.pdbx_description
1 polymer ?
#
loop_
_entity_poly.entity_id
_entity_poly.type
_entity_poly.pdbx_seq_one_letter_code
_entity_poly.pdbx_strand_id
1 'polypeptide(L)'
;MRKGNAMKPGIPKIPDLFRCEFQVDANAPFCRHLNRLEVEIGREDYRHLKRVELLTESPGEEAFCAMEEITDRLLATTQNSYNRDLLQRLGVRVYLDSAHYAVYYRLPDRVLRFVAAWRQRVLSRFFGAVPVDDSGWQEAGAALPGFSARFLPDGAGGVLLLRRSAGRRAEEPLLTATHGPYDPHTLEVALYFLRTNRGGAALINLGFSGREPLADESLERLKGWGVPLNPSNIDVIYPYLDAAGHPCCYKLEEGFEGLVRILGGPLPDLVIDLHGCVGTRADDSRLVVGLGGAPPWVEGSELGRLERHGEVLHLFPAPRLRQGLQLLRSLSPEIYLQFCSGPQQCYNFALLGGLQLIGRVLDPHSDVARLLPGEERNFLPREDLRWIPGAGGNARQRMAARRLHPDILCLHVEIPTGVRRRMVLKLRELEIAASLDASGL
;
A
#
# COMPACT_ATOMS: atom_id res chain seq x y z
N MET A 1 20.27 42.17 -32.77
CA MET A 1 20.36 41.28 -31.61
C MET A 1 19.23 40.26 -31.68
N ARG A 2 19.51 38.95 -31.57
CA ARG A 2 18.45 37.91 -31.54
C ARG A 2 17.88 37.80 -30.13
N LYS A 3 16.55 37.74 -30.00
CA LYS A 3 15.89 37.41 -28.72
C LYS A 3 16.23 35.96 -28.35
N GLY A 4 16.71 35.74 -27.12
CA GLY A 4 16.95 34.40 -26.61
C GLY A 4 15.62 33.68 -26.37
N ASN A 5 15.45 32.48 -26.94
CA ASN A 5 14.41 31.57 -26.50
C ASN A 5 14.76 31.13 -25.08
N ALA A 6 13.97 31.57 -24.09
CA ALA A 6 13.95 30.91 -22.79
C ALA A 6 13.50 29.47 -23.04
N MET A 7 14.40 28.49 -22.81
CA MET A 7 14.00 27.09 -22.85
C MET A 7 12.94 26.88 -21.77
N LYS A 8 11.76 26.38 -22.17
CA LYS A 8 10.84 25.78 -21.19
C LYS A 8 11.64 24.70 -20.45
N PRO A 9 11.70 24.71 -19.12
CA PRO A 9 12.36 23.62 -18.40
C PRO A 9 11.67 22.32 -18.80
N GLY A 10 12.45 21.36 -19.31
CA GLY A 10 11.93 20.07 -19.73
C GLY A 10 11.30 19.35 -18.53
N ILE A 11 10.24 18.58 -18.77
CA ILE A 11 9.63 17.75 -17.74
C ILE A 11 10.72 16.81 -17.19
N PRO A 12 11.01 16.81 -15.88
CA PRO A 12 12.06 15.96 -15.32
C PRO A 12 11.80 14.48 -15.62
N LYS A 13 12.68 13.85 -16.42
CA LYS A 13 12.54 12.44 -16.81
C LYS A 13 12.77 11.55 -15.59
N ILE A 14 11.85 10.62 -15.33
CA ILE A 14 12.06 9.53 -14.36
C ILE A 14 13.21 8.64 -14.87
N PRO A 15 14.24 8.33 -14.04
CA PRO A 15 15.32 7.43 -14.43
C PRO A 15 14.81 6.02 -14.70
N ASP A 16 15.41 5.34 -15.68
CA ASP A 16 14.91 4.04 -16.14
C ASP A 16 15.04 2.93 -15.07
N LEU A 17 15.92 3.08 -14.06
CA LEU A 17 15.98 2.21 -12.88
C LEU A 17 14.68 2.23 -12.02
N PHE A 18 13.95 3.35 -12.03
CA PHE A 18 12.68 3.49 -11.31
C PHE A 18 11.47 3.14 -12.20
N ARG A 19 11.70 2.74 -13.45
CA ARG A 19 10.65 2.22 -14.35
C ARG A 19 10.53 0.71 -14.19
N CYS A 20 9.33 0.26 -13.84
CA CYS A 20 9.04 -1.14 -13.55
C CYS A 20 8.63 -1.90 -14.83
N GLU A 21 9.60 -2.36 -15.60
CA GLU A 21 9.37 -3.31 -16.70
C GLU A 21 9.46 -4.77 -16.18
N PHE A 22 8.45 -5.19 -15.41
CA PHE A 22 8.35 -6.58 -14.95
C PHE A 22 7.94 -7.49 -16.12
N GLN A 23 8.88 -8.31 -16.57
CA GLN A 23 8.62 -9.38 -17.54
C GLN A 23 8.55 -10.71 -16.79
N VAL A 24 7.39 -11.37 -16.81
CA VAL A 24 7.28 -12.76 -16.35
C VAL A 24 7.72 -13.66 -17.52
N ASP A 25 8.82 -14.39 -17.32
CA ASP A 25 9.21 -15.48 -18.23
C ASP A 25 8.13 -16.57 -18.18
N ALA A 26 7.47 -16.79 -19.31
CA ALA A 26 6.41 -17.78 -19.45
C ALA A 26 6.90 -19.23 -19.32
N ASN A 27 8.21 -19.48 -19.43
CA ASN A 27 8.84 -20.79 -19.34
C ASN A 27 9.58 -21.02 -18.01
N ALA A 28 9.76 -19.98 -17.19
CA ALA A 28 10.36 -20.13 -15.88
C ALA A 28 9.40 -20.92 -14.96
N PRO A 29 9.81 -22.09 -14.41
CA PRO A 29 9.01 -22.75 -13.39
C PRO A 29 8.86 -21.83 -12.16
N PHE A 30 7.76 -22.01 -11.43
CA PHE A 30 7.22 -21.24 -10.28
C PHE A 30 8.17 -20.83 -9.13
N CYS A 31 9.48 -21.05 -9.24
CA CYS A 31 10.45 -21.03 -8.15
C CYS A 31 10.82 -19.64 -7.62
N ARG A 32 10.58 -18.54 -8.35
CA ARG A 32 10.93 -17.17 -7.91
C ARG A 32 9.98 -16.10 -8.45
N HIS A 33 8.86 -15.91 -7.76
CA HIS A 33 7.99 -14.75 -7.94
C HIS A 33 7.76 -14.07 -6.59
N LEU A 34 7.79 -12.73 -6.56
CA LEU A 34 7.73 -11.93 -5.32
C LEU A 34 6.57 -12.32 -4.40
N ASN A 35 5.39 -12.62 -4.96
CA ASN A 35 4.19 -13.00 -4.19
C ASN A 35 4.31 -14.38 -3.52
N ARG A 36 5.22 -15.24 -4.00
CA ARG A 36 5.54 -16.53 -3.38
C ARG A 36 6.57 -16.38 -2.26
N LEU A 37 7.43 -15.34 -2.28
CA LEU A 37 8.31 -15.03 -1.15
C LEU A 37 7.50 -14.62 0.11
N GLU A 38 6.37 -13.94 -0.03
CA GLU A 38 5.48 -13.60 1.11
C GLU A 38 4.95 -14.89 1.78
N VAL A 39 4.68 -15.93 0.99
CA VAL A 39 4.26 -17.25 1.47
C VAL A 39 5.44 -18.08 2.00
N GLU A 40 6.59 -18.11 1.32
CA GLU A 40 7.72 -18.99 1.66
C GLU A 40 8.60 -18.44 2.79
N ILE A 41 8.93 -17.14 2.76
CA ILE A 41 9.71 -16.45 3.80
C ILE A 41 8.77 -16.01 4.94
N GLY A 42 7.66 -15.34 4.58
CA GLY A 42 6.71 -14.83 5.56
C GLY A 42 5.87 -15.92 6.23
N ARG A 43 5.60 -17.06 5.57
CA ARG A 43 4.66 -18.10 6.03
C ARG A 43 3.25 -17.54 6.30
N GLU A 44 2.79 -16.58 5.50
CA GLU A 44 1.50 -15.92 5.69
C GLU A 44 0.33 -16.77 5.18
N ASP A 45 -0.70 -16.93 6.04
CA ASP A 45 -1.89 -17.74 5.73
C ASP A 45 -2.93 -16.86 5.04
N TYR A 46 -2.90 -16.86 3.71
CA TYR A 46 -3.78 -16.05 2.88
C TYR A 46 -5.14 -16.71 2.56
N ARG A 47 -5.43 -17.92 3.07
CA ARG A 47 -6.66 -18.69 2.78
C ARG A 47 -7.94 -17.96 3.11
N HIS A 48 -7.85 -17.03 4.05
CA HIS A 48 -8.98 -16.24 4.49
C HIS A 48 -9.21 -14.98 3.65
N LEU A 49 -8.24 -14.49 2.86
CA LEU A 49 -8.34 -13.19 2.20
C LEU A 49 -9.27 -13.18 1.00
N LYS A 50 -9.08 -14.13 0.09
CA LYS A 50 -9.86 -14.28 -1.13
C LYS A 50 -10.52 -15.65 -1.18
N ARG A 51 -11.75 -15.68 -1.68
CA ARG A 51 -12.45 -16.93 -2.00
C ARG A 51 -12.71 -16.98 -3.49
N VAL A 52 -12.35 -18.10 -4.11
CA VAL A 52 -12.63 -18.38 -5.52
C VAL A 52 -13.72 -19.43 -5.61
N GLU A 53 -14.71 -19.17 -6.46
CA GLU A 53 -15.92 -19.96 -6.63
C GLU A 53 -16.12 -20.24 -8.12
N LEU A 54 -16.46 -21.48 -8.47
CA LEU A 54 -17.08 -21.82 -9.74
C LEU A 54 -18.59 -21.72 -9.56
N LEU A 55 -19.26 -20.87 -10.33
CA LEU A 55 -20.70 -20.68 -10.22
C LEU A 55 -21.43 -21.82 -10.92
N THR A 56 -22.41 -22.42 -10.24
CA THR A 56 -23.29 -23.47 -10.80
C THR A 56 -24.27 -22.92 -11.82
N GLU A 57 -24.69 -21.67 -11.64
CA GLU A 57 -25.53 -20.91 -12.55
C GLU A 57 -24.79 -19.64 -12.94
N SER A 58 -24.74 -19.34 -14.24
CA SER A 58 -24.11 -18.11 -14.73
C SER A 58 -25.06 -16.92 -14.51
N PRO A 59 -24.56 -15.74 -14.09
CA PRO A 59 -25.36 -14.52 -14.10
C PRO A 59 -25.95 -14.27 -15.49
N GLY A 60 -27.19 -13.79 -15.56
CA GLY A 60 -27.81 -13.40 -16.83
C GLY A 60 -27.13 -12.18 -17.45
N GLU A 61 -27.38 -11.92 -18.74
CA GLU A 61 -26.79 -10.76 -19.44
C GLU A 61 -27.10 -9.43 -18.75
N GLU A 62 -28.33 -9.26 -18.21
CA GLU A 62 -28.71 -8.06 -17.46
C GLU A 62 -27.80 -7.80 -16.25
N ALA A 63 -27.39 -8.86 -15.54
CA ALA A 63 -26.46 -8.76 -14.42
C ALA A 63 -25.04 -8.41 -14.87
N PHE A 64 -24.57 -8.97 -15.99
CA PHE A 64 -23.27 -8.59 -16.56
C PHE A 64 -23.26 -7.16 -17.12
N CYS A 65 -24.37 -6.68 -17.70
CA CYS A 65 -24.54 -5.30 -18.16
C CYS A 65 -24.59 -4.28 -17.02
N ALA A 66 -24.93 -4.71 -15.80
CA ALA A 66 -24.88 -3.88 -14.60
C ALA A 66 -23.49 -3.84 -13.94
N MET A 67 -22.55 -4.68 -14.38
CA MET A 67 -21.16 -4.71 -13.90
C MET A 67 -20.25 -3.87 -14.82
N GLU A 68 -19.14 -3.37 -14.28
CA GLU A 68 -18.10 -2.74 -15.11
C GLU A 68 -17.34 -3.85 -15.85
N GLU A 69 -17.36 -3.89 -17.19
CA GLU A 69 -16.40 -4.73 -17.92
C GLU A 69 -15.02 -4.08 -17.85
N ILE A 70 -14.05 -4.82 -17.32
CA ILE A 70 -12.69 -4.36 -17.08
C ILE A 70 -11.64 -5.14 -17.88
N THR A 71 -12.08 -6.01 -18.81
CA THR A 71 -11.23 -6.88 -19.65
C THR A 71 -10.08 -6.11 -20.29
N ASP A 72 -10.37 -5.11 -21.12
CA ASP A 72 -9.35 -4.36 -21.86
C ASP A 72 -8.44 -3.55 -20.93
N ARG A 73 -9.00 -2.98 -19.85
CA ARG A 73 -8.23 -2.26 -18.82
C ARG A 73 -7.20 -3.19 -18.15
N LEU A 74 -7.60 -4.41 -17.79
CA LEU A 74 -6.71 -5.40 -17.18
C LEU A 74 -5.65 -5.88 -18.18
N LEU A 75 -6.03 -6.19 -19.42
CA LEU A 75 -5.10 -6.65 -20.45
C LEU A 75 -4.04 -5.58 -20.80
N ALA A 76 -4.43 -4.30 -20.81
CA ALA A 76 -3.54 -3.17 -21.08
C ALA A 76 -2.60 -2.82 -19.91
N THR A 77 -3.05 -2.98 -18.65
CA THR A 77 -2.27 -2.53 -17.47
C THR A 77 -1.56 -3.65 -16.71
N THR A 78 -1.93 -4.93 -16.92
CA THR A 78 -1.33 -6.03 -16.15
C THR A 78 0.16 -6.23 -16.45
N GLN A 79 0.95 -6.27 -15.38
CA GLN A 79 2.37 -6.62 -15.41
C GLN A 79 2.60 -8.14 -15.48
N ASN A 80 1.55 -8.96 -15.32
CA ASN A 80 1.67 -10.42 -15.47
C ASN A 80 1.29 -10.86 -16.90
N SER A 81 2.31 -11.01 -17.75
CA SER A 81 2.18 -11.54 -19.12
C SER A 81 1.52 -12.91 -19.16
N TYR A 82 1.93 -13.85 -18.29
CA TYR A 82 1.32 -15.18 -18.23
C TYR A 82 -0.19 -15.12 -18.01
N ASN A 83 -0.66 -14.30 -17.05
CA ASN A 83 -2.10 -14.14 -16.79
C ASN A 83 -2.81 -13.45 -17.96
N ARG A 84 -2.22 -12.42 -18.56
CA ARG A 84 -2.77 -11.74 -19.75
C ARG A 84 -2.99 -12.71 -20.91
N ASP A 85 -1.95 -13.45 -21.25
CA ASP A 85 -1.93 -14.37 -22.39
C ASP A 85 -2.84 -15.59 -22.11
N LEU A 86 -2.95 -16.02 -20.84
CA LEU A 86 -3.92 -17.03 -20.38
C LEU A 86 -5.37 -16.55 -20.56
N LEU A 87 -5.70 -15.32 -20.13
CA LEU A 87 -7.04 -14.75 -20.25
C LEU A 87 -7.46 -14.60 -21.71
N GLN A 88 -6.55 -14.12 -22.57
CA GLN A 88 -6.78 -14.04 -24.02
C GLN A 88 -6.98 -15.43 -24.64
N ARG A 89 -6.12 -16.41 -24.33
CA ARG A 89 -6.21 -17.78 -24.86
C ARG A 89 -7.49 -18.50 -24.45
N LEU A 90 -7.96 -18.28 -23.22
CA LEU A 90 -9.20 -18.87 -22.71
C LEU A 90 -10.46 -18.06 -23.07
N GLY A 91 -10.33 -16.94 -23.80
CA GLY A 91 -11.45 -16.09 -24.20
C GLY A 91 -12.22 -15.48 -23.03
N VAL A 92 -11.52 -15.17 -21.94
CA VAL A 92 -12.15 -14.74 -20.68
C VAL A 92 -12.44 -13.26 -20.68
N ARG A 93 -13.71 -12.89 -20.46
CA ARG A 93 -14.13 -11.51 -20.17
C ARG A 93 -14.18 -11.31 -18.66
N VAL A 94 -13.70 -10.16 -18.18
CA VAL A 94 -13.57 -9.86 -16.76
C VAL A 94 -14.48 -8.70 -16.39
N TYR A 95 -15.35 -8.93 -15.41
CA TYR A 95 -16.33 -7.95 -14.93
C TYR A 95 -16.11 -7.66 -13.45
N LEU A 96 -16.32 -6.41 -13.05
CA LEU A 96 -16.28 -5.96 -11.67
C LEU A 96 -17.69 -5.57 -11.22
N ASP A 97 -18.20 -6.30 -10.23
CA ASP A 97 -19.29 -5.84 -9.38
C ASP A 97 -18.69 -4.87 -8.35
N SER A 98 -18.72 -3.57 -8.66
CA SER A 98 -18.10 -2.53 -7.84
C SER A 98 -18.80 -2.35 -6.49
N ALA A 99 -20.09 -2.66 -6.39
CA ALA A 99 -20.87 -2.55 -5.17
C ALA A 99 -20.43 -3.60 -4.13
N HIS A 100 -20.41 -4.87 -4.51
CA HIS A 100 -20.00 -5.96 -3.61
C HIS A 100 -18.48 -6.16 -3.57
N TYR A 101 -17.76 -5.59 -4.54
CA TYR A 101 -16.35 -5.81 -4.81
C TYR A 101 -16.02 -7.28 -5.09
N ALA A 102 -16.71 -7.83 -6.10
CA ALA A 102 -16.49 -9.17 -6.61
C ALA A 102 -16.06 -9.11 -8.08
N VAL A 103 -15.06 -9.91 -8.45
CA VAL A 103 -14.56 -9.99 -9.83
C VAL A 103 -15.08 -11.28 -10.46
N TYR A 104 -15.76 -11.16 -11.59
CA TYR A 104 -16.32 -12.27 -12.34
C TYR A 104 -15.46 -12.52 -13.59
N TYR A 105 -14.97 -13.75 -13.73
CA TYR A 105 -14.28 -14.22 -14.93
C TYR A 105 -15.27 -15.07 -15.71
N ARG A 106 -15.79 -14.50 -16.80
CA ARG A 106 -16.73 -15.15 -17.71
C ARG A 106 -15.96 -15.83 -18.84
N LEU A 107 -15.92 -17.16 -18.78
CA LEU A 107 -15.40 -18.02 -19.85
C LEU A 107 -16.56 -18.39 -20.81
N PRO A 108 -16.27 -18.97 -21.99
CA PRO A 108 -17.32 -19.38 -22.93
C PRO A 108 -18.35 -20.38 -22.37
N ASP A 109 -17.97 -21.20 -21.40
CA ASP A 109 -18.79 -22.30 -20.87
C ASP A 109 -19.05 -22.27 -19.36
N ARG A 110 -18.44 -21.33 -18.62
CA ARG A 110 -18.57 -21.22 -17.16
C ARG A 110 -18.24 -19.82 -16.64
N VAL A 111 -18.63 -19.53 -15.40
CA VAL A 111 -18.27 -18.29 -14.71
C VAL A 111 -17.57 -18.60 -13.39
N LEU A 112 -16.42 -17.96 -13.17
CA LEU A 112 -15.73 -17.96 -11.89
C LEU A 112 -15.98 -16.63 -11.18
N ARG A 113 -16.12 -16.66 -9.85
CA ARG A 113 -16.25 -15.47 -8.99
C ARG A 113 -15.13 -15.42 -7.96
N PHE A 114 -14.48 -14.28 -7.88
CA PHE A 114 -13.45 -13.94 -6.90
C PHE A 114 -14.04 -12.94 -5.91
N VAL A 115 -14.05 -13.31 -4.63
CA VAL A 115 -14.63 -12.51 -3.54
C VAL A 115 -13.52 -12.11 -2.58
N ALA A 116 -13.39 -10.80 -2.33
CA ALA A 116 -12.53 -10.25 -1.28
C ALA A 116 -13.13 -10.53 0.11
N ALA A 117 -13.02 -11.79 0.56
CA ALA A 117 -13.61 -12.27 1.80
C ALA A 117 -13.07 -11.54 3.05
N TRP A 118 -11.82 -11.05 3.02
CA TRP A 118 -11.30 -10.19 4.09
C TRP A 118 -11.94 -8.80 4.13
N ARG A 119 -12.13 -8.12 2.98
CA ARG A 119 -12.93 -6.89 2.88
C ARG A 119 -14.29 -7.05 3.56
N GLN A 120 -14.99 -8.13 3.22
CA GLN A 120 -16.31 -8.42 3.77
C GLN A 120 -16.27 -8.58 5.30
N ARG A 121 -15.29 -9.30 5.85
CA ARG A 121 -15.13 -9.42 7.31
C ARG A 121 -14.77 -8.10 7.99
N VAL A 122 -13.90 -7.29 7.40
CA VAL A 122 -13.55 -5.96 7.94
C VAL A 122 -14.78 -5.06 7.97
N LEU A 123 -15.51 -4.98 6.87
CA LEU A 123 -16.72 -4.15 6.80
C LEU A 123 -17.80 -4.63 7.78
N SER A 124 -18.11 -5.92 7.81
CA SER A 124 -19.06 -6.48 8.79
C SER A 124 -18.60 -6.30 10.24
N ARG A 125 -17.29 -6.25 10.52
CA ARG A 125 -16.74 -5.93 11.85
C ARG A 125 -17.06 -4.49 12.27
N PHE A 126 -17.12 -3.52 11.35
CA PHE A 126 -17.41 -2.12 11.66
C PHE A 126 -18.89 -1.74 11.55
N PHE A 127 -19.64 -2.37 10.63
CA PHE A 127 -21.02 -1.97 10.29
C PHE A 127 -22.08 -3.06 10.53
N GLY A 128 -21.69 -4.25 11.03
CA GLY A 128 -22.57 -5.41 11.18
C GLY A 128 -22.94 -6.12 9.87
N ALA A 129 -22.76 -5.45 8.73
CA ALA A 129 -22.96 -5.95 7.38
C ALA A 129 -21.89 -5.40 6.42
N VAL A 130 -21.93 -5.79 5.16
CA VAL A 130 -21.08 -5.21 4.10
C VAL A 130 -21.86 -4.08 3.42
N PRO A 131 -21.57 -2.79 3.70
CA PRO A 131 -22.22 -1.69 3.00
C PRO A 131 -21.76 -1.66 1.54
N VAL A 132 -22.72 -1.34 0.67
CA VAL A 132 -22.51 -1.11 -0.78
C VAL A 132 -22.61 0.37 -1.14
N ASP A 133 -23.36 1.14 -0.36
CA ASP A 133 -23.54 2.60 -0.46
C ASP A 133 -22.81 3.34 0.67
N ASP A 134 -22.74 4.67 0.59
CA ASP A 134 -22.22 5.53 1.66
C ASP A 134 -22.96 5.27 2.99
N SER A 135 -22.24 4.76 3.99
CA SER A 135 -22.84 4.34 5.25
C SER A 135 -23.23 5.51 6.16
N GLY A 136 -22.81 6.73 5.83
CA GLY A 136 -22.73 7.83 6.80
C GLY A 136 -21.78 7.51 7.96
N TRP A 137 -21.71 8.42 8.94
CA TRP A 137 -20.93 8.21 10.15
C TRP A 137 -21.72 7.37 11.18
N GLN A 138 -21.19 6.21 11.56
CA GLN A 138 -21.75 5.29 12.54
C GLN A 138 -20.72 5.03 13.66
N GLU A 139 -21.13 4.63 14.85
CA GLU A 139 -20.18 4.25 15.90
C GLU A 139 -19.45 2.93 15.53
N ALA A 140 -18.12 2.91 15.65
CA ALA A 140 -17.30 1.73 15.33
C ALA A 140 -17.43 0.59 16.38
N GLY A 141 -18.18 0.83 17.47
CA GLY A 141 -18.51 -0.16 18.49
C GLY A 141 -17.30 -0.89 19.07
N ALA A 142 -17.44 -2.21 19.28
CA ALA A 142 -16.38 -3.05 19.83
C ALA A 142 -15.13 -3.17 18.94
N ALA A 143 -15.26 -2.90 17.62
CA ALA A 143 -14.11 -2.92 16.72
C ALA A 143 -13.09 -1.84 17.11
N LEU A 144 -13.56 -0.64 17.43
CA LEU A 144 -12.73 0.49 17.85
C LEU A 144 -13.51 1.47 18.76
N PRO A 145 -13.57 1.24 20.09
CA PRO A 145 -14.37 2.05 21.00
C PRO A 145 -13.95 3.54 21.05
N GLY A 146 -14.93 4.44 21.02
CA GLY A 146 -14.72 5.90 21.03
C GLY A 146 -14.33 6.49 19.67
N PHE A 147 -14.59 5.76 18.58
CA PHE A 147 -14.42 6.19 17.21
C PHE A 147 -15.70 5.94 16.41
N SER A 148 -15.92 6.79 15.41
CA SER A 148 -16.95 6.59 14.38
C SER A 148 -16.30 6.11 13.09
N ALA A 149 -16.98 5.19 12.38
CA ALA A 149 -16.63 4.68 11.07
C ALA A 149 -17.56 5.21 9.99
N ARG A 150 -17.06 5.35 8.76
CA ARG A 150 -17.86 5.59 7.55
C ARG A 150 -17.25 4.85 6.37
N PHE A 151 -18.07 4.09 5.66
CA PHE A 151 -17.73 3.53 4.37
C PHE A 151 -18.16 4.49 3.26
N LEU A 152 -17.31 4.66 2.25
CA LEU A 152 -17.61 5.37 1.00
C LEU A 152 -17.36 4.41 -0.18
N PRO A 153 -18.31 4.17 -1.08
CA PRO A 153 -18.07 3.36 -2.28
C PRO A 153 -17.13 4.07 -3.27
N ASP A 154 -16.30 3.29 -3.97
CA ASP A 154 -15.49 3.73 -5.10
C ASP A 154 -15.21 2.54 -6.06
N GLY A 155 -14.63 2.83 -7.23
CA GLY A 155 -14.30 1.81 -8.25
C GLY A 155 -13.19 0.82 -7.88
N ALA A 156 -12.66 0.88 -6.65
CA ALA A 156 -11.62 0.00 -6.13
C ALA A 156 -11.96 -0.49 -4.70
N GLY A 157 -13.25 -0.80 -4.48
CA GLY A 157 -13.75 -1.50 -3.28
C GLY A 157 -14.17 -0.60 -2.11
N GLY A 158 -14.16 0.71 -2.32
CA GLY A 158 -14.50 1.74 -1.34
C GLY A 158 -13.44 2.00 -0.27
N VAL A 159 -13.70 3.02 0.53
CA VAL A 159 -12.84 3.58 1.58
C VAL A 159 -13.50 3.38 2.93
N LEU A 160 -12.73 2.94 3.93
CA LEU A 160 -13.10 3.00 5.34
C LEU A 160 -12.47 4.24 5.98
N LEU A 161 -13.30 5.19 6.39
CA LEU A 161 -12.88 6.36 7.18
C LEU A 161 -13.11 6.09 8.66
N LEU A 162 -12.13 6.44 9.49
CA LEU A 162 -12.18 6.28 10.95
C LEU A 162 -11.78 7.60 11.63
N ARG A 163 -12.69 8.15 12.44
CA ARG A 163 -12.49 9.38 13.21
C ARG A 163 -12.87 9.19 14.67
N ARG A 164 -12.41 10.08 15.56
CA ARG A 164 -12.91 10.09 16.94
C ARG A 164 -14.39 10.46 17.00
N SER A 165 -15.14 9.81 17.89
CA SER A 165 -16.50 10.23 18.21
C SER A 165 -16.48 11.58 18.94
N ALA A 166 -17.52 12.40 18.73
CA ALA A 166 -17.57 13.76 19.28
C ALA A 166 -17.50 13.79 20.82
N GLY A 167 -16.81 14.79 21.38
CA GLY A 167 -16.64 14.97 22.83
C GLY A 167 -15.25 14.59 23.37
N ARG A 168 -14.43 13.86 22.59
CA ARG A 168 -12.97 13.77 22.79
C ARG A 168 -12.29 14.74 21.81
N ARG A 169 -11.23 15.44 22.23
CA ARG A 169 -10.65 16.64 21.58
C ARG A 169 -10.75 16.64 20.04
N ALA A 170 -11.45 17.63 19.50
CA ALA A 170 -11.71 17.80 18.06
C ALA A 170 -10.47 18.23 17.23
N GLU A 171 -9.30 18.34 17.86
CA GLU A 171 -8.04 18.79 17.26
C GLU A 171 -7.14 17.63 16.82
N GLU A 172 -7.50 16.37 17.11
CA GLU A 172 -6.64 15.20 16.86
C GLU A 172 -6.88 14.60 15.44
N PRO A 173 -5.82 14.35 14.65
CA PRO A 173 -5.92 13.85 13.27
C PRO A 173 -6.40 12.39 13.15
N LEU A 174 -6.67 12.03 11.89
CA LEU A 174 -7.74 11.11 11.48
C LEU A 174 -7.17 9.93 10.65
N LEU A 175 -7.79 8.75 10.71
CA LEU A 175 -7.37 7.58 9.93
C LEU A 175 -8.19 7.46 8.63
N THR A 176 -7.50 7.37 7.49
CA THR A 176 -8.10 7.00 6.20
C THR A 176 -7.63 5.60 5.79
N ALA A 177 -8.44 4.57 6.03
CA ALA A 177 -8.21 3.23 5.49
C ALA A 177 -8.75 3.16 4.05
N THR A 178 -7.98 3.69 3.08
CA THR A 178 -8.53 3.92 1.74
C THR A 178 -8.64 2.69 0.86
N HIS A 179 -7.68 1.75 0.89
CA HIS A 179 -7.69 0.64 -0.06
C HIS A 179 -8.73 -0.45 0.24
N GLY A 180 -9.55 -0.75 -0.77
CA GLY A 180 -10.80 -1.49 -0.65
C GLY A 180 -10.77 -3.01 -0.55
N PRO A 181 -9.62 -3.71 -0.44
CA PRO A 181 -9.58 -5.02 0.21
C PRO A 181 -9.17 -4.96 1.69
N TYR A 182 -8.45 -3.89 2.11
CA TYR A 182 -7.69 -3.72 3.35
C TYR A 182 -6.64 -4.84 3.57
N ASP A 183 -5.32 -4.56 3.47
CA ASP A 183 -4.35 -5.60 3.88
C ASP A 183 -4.54 -5.92 5.39
N PRO A 184 -4.76 -7.20 5.78
CA PRO A 184 -5.04 -7.67 7.16
C PRO A 184 -3.94 -7.39 8.20
N HIS A 185 -2.89 -6.70 7.77
CA HIS A 185 -1.63 -6.57 8.46
C HIS A 185 -1.15 -5.10 8.49
N THR A 186 -1.63 -4.22 7.59
CA THR A 186 -1.52 -2.76 7.72
C THR A 186 -2.70 -2.15 8.47
N LEU A 187 -3.93 -2.66 8.30
CA LEU A 187 -5.12 -2.18 9.04
C LEU A 187 -4.91 -2.31 10.56
N GLU A 188 -4.45 -3.47 11.01
CA GLU A 188 -4.19 -3.78 12.42
C GLU A 188 -3.11 -2.85 13.02
N VAL A 189 -2.11 -2.43 12.23
CA VAL A 189 -1.12 -1.43 12.66
C VAL A 189 -1.75 -0.05 12.86
N ALA A 190 -2.66 0.36 11.96
CA ALA A 190 -3.38 1.61 12.12
C ALA A 190 -4.36 1.58 13.31
N LEU A 191 -5.07 0.46 13.52
CA LEU A 191 -5.93 0.27 14.69
C LEU A 191 -5.12 0.28 15.99
N TYR A 192 -3.91 -0.30 16.00
CA TYR A 192 -2.98 -0.19 17.12
C TYR A 192 -2.59 1.27 17.40
N PHE A 193 -2.25 2.07 16.37
CA PHE A 193 -1.96 3.50 16.54
C PHE A 193 -3.16 4.28 17.08
N LEU A 194 -4.39 3.99 16.63
CA LEU A 194 -5.60 4.64 17.15
C LEU A 194 -5.89 4.27 18.61
N ARG A 195 -5.84 2.97 18.96
CA ARG A 195 -6.07 2.50 20.34
C ARG A 195 -5.03 3.02 21.33
N THR A 196 -3.77 3.15 20.91
CA THR A 196 -2.69 3.65 21.78
C THR A 196 -2.60 5.18 21.86
N ASN A 197 -3.57 5.91 21.30
CA ASN A 197 -3.56 7.38 21.19
C ASN A 197 -2.31 7.95 20.48
N ARG A 198 -1.81 7.24 19.47
CA ARG A 198 -0.63 7.63 18.68
C ARG A 198 -0.97 8.08 17.27
N GLY A 199 -2.15 7.70 16.75
CA GLY A 199 -2.67 8.17 15.47
C GLY A 199 -2.96 9.67 15.44
N GLY A 200 -3.16 10.32 16.61
CA GLY A 200 -3.32 11.77 16.77
C GLY A 200 -2.07 12.61 16.40
N ALA A 201 -1.12 12.06 15.66
CA ALA A 201 0.06 12.74 15.13
C ALA A 201 0.11 12.76 13.58
N ALA A 202 -0.73 12.01 12.87
CA ALA A 202 -0.68 11.88 11.42
C ALA A 202 -2.03 11.50 10.82
N LEU A 203 -2.27 11.87 9.55
CA LEU A 203 -3.22 11.14 8.73
C LEU A 203 -2.55 9.83 8.30
N ILE A 204 -3.05 8.71 8.79
CA ILE A 204 -2.56 7.39 8.39
C ILE A 204 -3.34 6.96 7.16
N ASN A 205 -2.63 6.61 6.09
CA ASN A 205 -3.16 5.88 4.95
C ASN A 205 -2.76 4.41 5.07
N LEU A 206 -3.72 3.53 4.81
CA LEU A 206 -3.40 2.13 4.53
C LEU A 206 -3.08 2.01 3.05
N GLY A 207 -1.82 1.78 2.74
CA GLY A 207 -1.33 1.34 1.45
C GLY A 207 -1.59 -0.15 1.25
N PHE A 208 -1.94 -0.54 0.02
CA PHE A 208 -2.13 -1.95 -0.31
C PHE A 208 -0.92 -2.48 -1.07
N SER A 209 -0.23 -3.46 -0.47
CA SER A 209 0.63 -4.37 -1.24
C SER A 209 -0.28 -5.18 -2.16
N GLY A 210 -0.33 -4.79 -3.44
CA GLY A 210 -1.19 -5.34 -4.50
C GLY A 210 -0.95 -6.80 -4.90
N ARG A 211 -0.62 -7.64 -3.92
CA ARG A 211 0.06 -8.92 -4.08
C ARG A 211 -0.56 -10.08 -3.34
N GLU A 212 -1.63 -9.85 -2.54
CA GLU A 212 -2.37 -10.90 -1.82
C GLU A 212 -2.50 -12.16 -2.68
N PRO A 213 -1.71 -13.20 -2.42
CA PRO A 213 -1.69 -14.36 -3.28
C PRO A 213 -2.98 -15.14 -3.06
N LEU A 214 -3.49 -15.75 -4.14
CA LEU A 214 -4.46 -16.82 -3.98
C LEU A 214 -3.79 -17.93 -3.18
N ALA A 215 -4.43 -18.38 -2.10
CA ALA A 215 -3.92 -19.51 -1.33
C ALA A 215 -3.85 -20.78 -2.19
N ASP A 216 -2.94 -21.68 -1.84
CA ASP A 216 -2.65 -22.89 -2.62
C ASP A 216 -3.91 -23.71 -2.91
N GLU A 217 -4.84 -23.85 -1.96
CA GLU A 217 -6.10 -24.58 -2.20
C GLU A 217 -7.01 -23.90 -3.23
N SER A 218 -6.94 -22.57 -3.38
CA SER A 218 -7.64 -21.83 -4.43
C SER A 218 -6.95 -21.97 -5.79
N LEU A 219 -5.61 -22.02 -5.82
CA LEU A 219 -4.83 -22.29 -7.03
C LEU A 219 -5.07 -23.71 -7.56
N GLU A 220 -5.11 -24.72 -6.68
CA GLU A 220 -5.40 -26.10 -7.09
C GLU A 220 -6.84 -26.27 -7.59
N ARG A 221 -7.83 -25.60 -6.99
CA ARG A 221 -9.21 -25.55 -7.53
C ARG A 221 -9.23 -24.94 -8.93
N LEU A 222 -8.57 -23.80 -9.11
CA LEU A 222 -8.47 -23.09 -10.38
C LEU A 222 -7.82 -23.95 -11.49
N LYS A 223 -6.72 -24.64 -11.17
CA LYS A 223 -6.11 -25.65 -12.06
C LYS A 223 -7.10 -26.77 -12.40
N GLY A 224 -7.80 -27.33 -11.40
CA GLY A 224 -8.83 -28.35 -11.59
C GLY A 224 -10.01 -27.92 -12.47
N TRP A 225 -10.29 -26.61 -12.53
CA TRP A 225 -11.30 -26.03 -13.41
C TRP A 225 -10.77 -25.60 -14.80
N GLY A 226 -9.49 -25.86 -15.10
CA GLY A 226 -8.87 -25.52 -16.38
C GLY A 226 -8.35 -24.08 -16.51
N VAL A 227 -8.27 -23.35 -15.39
CA VAL A 227 -7.91 -21.91 -15.35
C VAL A 227 -6.67 -21.73 -14.46
N PRO A 228 -5.46 -22.16 -14.89
CA PRO A 228 -4.24 -22.24 -14.08
C PRO A 228 -3.57 -20.87 -13.82
N LEU A 229 -4.34 -19.92 -13.31
CA LEU A 229 -3.94 -18.54 -13.02
C LEU A 229 -2.72 -18.46 -12.07
N ASN A 230 -1.79 -17.56 -12.36
CA ASN A 230 -0.60 -17.29 -11.54
C ASN A 230 -0.97 -16.34 -10.38
N PRO A 231 -0.67 -16.68 -9.11
CA PRO A 231 -1.06 -15.88 -7.94
C PRO A 231 -0.53 -14.44 -7.92
N SER A 232 0.45 -14.08 -8.76
CA SER A 232 0.84 -12.68 -8.92
C SER A 232 -0.10 -11.92 -9.86
N ASN A 233 -0.83 -10.96 -9.30
CA ASN A 233 -1.59 -9.92 -9.99
C ASN A 233 -2.72 -10.47 -10.91
N ILE A 234 -3.82 -10.85 -10.27
CA ILE A 234 -5.15 -11.09 -10.89
C ILE A 234 -6.16 -10.04 -10.39
N ASP A 235 -5.71 -9.17 -9.48
CA ASP A 235 -6.52 -8.17 -8.82
C ASP A 235 -6.50 -6.84 -9.56
N VAL A 236 -7.66 -6.18 -9.59
CA VAL A 236 -7.91 -4.86 -10.22
C VAL A 236 -7.17 -3.69 -9.54
N ILE A 237 -6.22 -3.98 -8.64
CA ILE A 237 -5.89 -3.10 -7.52
C ILE A 237 -4.52 -2.42 -7.65
N TYR A 238 -3.55 -2.97 -8.39
CA TYR A 238 -2.21 -2.37 -8.43
C TYR A 238 -1.25 -2.85 -9.54
N PRO A 239 -0.34 -1.97 -10.02
CA PRO A 239 -0.52 -0.54 -10.26
C PRO A 239 -1.07 -0.34 -11.68
N TYR A 240 -2.00 0.61 -11.88
CA TYR A 240 -2.25 1.06 -13.24
C TYR A 240 -1.09 1.95 -13.70
N LEU A 241 -0.69 1.82 -14.97
CA LEU A 241 0.09 2.86 -15.63
C LEU A 241 -0.87 3.96 -16.05
N ASP A 242 -0.56 5.22 -15.75
CA ASP A 242 -1.32 6.34 -16.32
C ASP A 242 -1.12 6.43 -17.84
N ALA A 243 -1.84 7.34 -18.50
CA ALA A 243 -1.72 7.56 -19.94
C ALA A 243 -0.31 7.98 -20.43
N ALA A 244 0.64 8.24 -19.51
CA ALA A 244 2.04 8.55 -19.78
C ALA A 244 3.01 7.44 -19.32
N GLY A 245 2.50 6.30 -18.85
CA GLY A 245 3.31 5.14 -18.45
C GLY A 245 3.82 5.16 -17.00
N HIS A 246 3.26 5.99 -16.11
CA HIS A 246 3.69 6.06 -14.71
C HIS A 246 2.87 5.12 -13.80
N PRO A 247 3.51 4.35 -12.89
CA PRO A 247 2.78 3.55 -11.90
C PRO A 247 2.05 4.43 -10.88
N CYS A 248 0.80 4.11 -10.59
CA CYS A 248 -0.09 4.93 -9.75
C CYS A 248 -0.72 4.13 -8.60
N CYS A 249 -0.98 4.82 -7.47
CA CYS A 249 -1.63 4.28 -6.27
C CYS A 249 -3.06 4.79 -6.16
N TYR A 250 -4.03 3.91 -6.42
CA TYR A 250 -5.42 4.21 -6.80
C TYR A 250 -6.24 5.28 -6.05
N LYS A 251 -5.91 5.70 -4.82
CA LYS A 251 -6.91 6.35 -3.93
C LYS A 251 -6.55 7.71 -3.33
N LEU A 252 -5.42 7.85 -2.62
CA LEU A 252 -5.04 9.19 -2.13
C LEU A 252 -4.51 10.12 -3.23
N GLU A 253 -4.11 9.59 -4.38
CA GLU A 253 -3.60 10.40 -5.48
C GLU A 253 -4.70 11.24 -6.15
N GLU A 254 -5.93 10.72 -6.17
CA GLU A 254 -7.11 11.34 -6.78
C GLU A 254 -8.10 11.88 -5.73
N GLY A 255 -8.28 11.19 -4.59
CA GLY A 255 -9.33 11.50 -3.61
C GLY A 255 -8.92 12.24 -2.34
N PHE A 256 -7.62 12.47 -2.06
CA PHE A 256 -7.15 12.94 -0.74
C PHE A 256 -7.87 14.20 -0.22
N GLU A 257 -8.11 15.19 -1.07
CA GLU A 257 -8.84 16.41 -0.67
C GLU A 257 -10.28 16.13 -0.23
N GLY A 258 -11.02 15.32 -0.99
CA GLY A 258 -12.38 14.94 -0.65
C GLY A 258 -12.42 14.18 0.68
N LEU A 259 -11.50 13.24 0.87
CA LEU A 259 -11.42 12.43 2.09
C LEU A 259 -11.05 13.26 3.32
N VAL A 260 -10.03 14.13 3.24
CA VAL A 260 -9.67 15.07 4.32
C VAL A 260 -10.85 15.97 4.69
N ARG A 261 -11.60 16.46 3.70
CA ARG A 261 -12.81 17.28 3.91
C ARG A 261 -13.95 16.49 4.58
N ILE A 262 -14.16 15.22 4.21
CA ILE A 262 -15.21 14.36 4.78
C ILE A 262 -14.90 13.95 6.23
N LEU A 263 -13.62 13.72 6.55
CA LEU A 263 -13.18 13.41 7.92
C LEU A 263 -13.57 14.54 8.89
N GLY A 264 -13.34 15.79 8.48
CA GLY A 264 -13.70 16.99 9.23
C GLY A 264 -12.75 17.24 10.40
N GLY A 265 -11.74 18.10 10.19
CA GLY A 265 -10.74 18.45 11.20
C GLY A 265 -9.69 19.41 10.64
N PRO A 266 -8.62 19.73 11.40
CA PRO A 266 -7.49 20.48 10.88
C PRO A 266 -6.79 19.69 9.76
N LEU A 267 -6.17 20.41 8.81
CA LEU A 267 -5.34 19.78 7.78
C LEU A 267 -4.15 19.05 8.44
N PRO A 268 -3.82 17.82 8.02
CA PRO A 268 -2.69 17.09 8.59
C PRO A 268 -1.35 17.71 8.14
N ASP A 269 -0.42 17.84 9.09
CA ASP A 269 0.99 18.19 8.81
C ASP A 269 1.83 16.98 8.34
N LEU A 270 1.31 15.76 8.56
CA LEU A 270 1.99 14.49 8.37
C LEU A 270 1.02 13.45 7.81
N VAL A 271 1.40 12.81 6.70
CA VAL A 271 0.76 11.62 6.14
C VAL A 271 1.70 10.43 6.33
N ILE A 272 1.15 9.29 6.76
CA ILE A 272 1.89 8.03 6.89
C ILE A 272 1.19 6.96 6.06
N ASP A 273 1.82 6.57 4.97
CA ASP A 273 1.35 5.58 3.99
C ASP A 273 1.96 4.21 4.31
N LEU A 274 1.22 3.38 5.04
CA LEU A 274 1.67 2.08 5.54
C LEU A 274 1.46 0.98 4.51
N HIS A 275 2.52 0.31 4.08
CA HIS A 275 2.47 -0.86 3.19
C HIS A 275 3.07 -2.09 3.86
N GLY A 276 2.52 -3.27 3.56
CA GLY A 276 3.12 -4.54 3.94
C GLY A 276 4.24 -4.96 2.98
N CYS A 277 5.28 -5.58 3.52
CA CYS A 277 6.27 -6.30 2.72
C CYS A 277 6.77 -7.56 3.43
N VAL A 278 7.50 -8.39 2.69
CA VAL A 278 8.06 -9.66 3.16
C VAL A 278 9.24 -9.48 4.12
N GLY A 279 9.94 -8.35 4.04
CA GLY A 279 11.33 -8.21 4.53
C GLY A 279 12.33 -8.95 3.64
N THR A 280 13.62 -8.93 3.99
CA THR A 280 14.64 -9.77 3.31
C THR A 280 14.94 -11.08 4.06
N ARG A 281 14.35 -11.26 5.25
CA ARG A 281 14.52 -12.43 6.14
C ARG A 281 13.30 -12.64 7.03
N ALA A 282 13.12 -13.85 7.57
CA ALA A 282 11.93 -14.22 8.34
C ALA A 282 11.77 -13.48 9.69
N ASP A 283 12.89 -13.02 10.27
CA ASP A 283 12.96 -12.26 11.51
C ASP A 283 13.08 -10.74 11.30
N ASP A 284 12.87 -10.25 10.07
CA ASP A 284 13.13 -8.85 9.72
C ASP A 284 12.28 -7.87 10.54
N SER A 285 12.99 -7.06 11.32
CA SER A 285 12.48 -5.98 12.15
C SER A 285 12.62 -4.61 11.48
N ARG A 286 13.34 -4.49 10.37
CA ARG A 286 13.75 -3.18 9.81
C ARG A 286 12.59 -2.52 9.08
N LEU A 287 12.18 -1.34 9.54
CA LEU A 287 11.24 -0.49 8.80
C LEU A 287 11.99 0.30 7.73
N VAL A 288 11.43 0.36 6.53
CA VAL A 288 11.94 1.23 5.46
C VAL A 288 10.97 2.39 5.27
N VAL A 289 11.46 3.62 5.46
CA VAL A 289 10.70 4.85 5.33
C VAL A 289 11.16 5.58 4.07
N GLY A 290 10.39 5.44 3.00
CA GLY A 290 10.57 6.17 1.75
C GLY A 290 9.95 7.57 1.80
N LEU A 291 10.70 8.60 1.47
CA LEU A 291 10.16 9.95 1.19
C LEU A 291 9.96 10.22 -0.30
N GLY A 292 10.28 9.22 -1.14
CA GLY A 292 10.00 9.18 -2.58
C GLY A 292 11.24 9.01 -3.46
N GLY A 293 11.03 8.37 -4.62
CA GLY A 293 12.04 8.13 -5.66
C GLY A 293 11.66 8.70 -7.04
N ALA A 294 10.72 9.63 -7.09
CA ALA A 294 10.32 10.32 -8.33
C ALA A 294 10.02 11.81 -8.06
N PRO A 295 10.00 12.68 -9.10
CA PRO A 295 9.61 14.08 -8.96
C PRO A 295 8.21 14.26 -8.34
N PRO A 296 7.96 15.33 -7.56
CA PRO A 296 8.94 16.30 -7.06
C PRO A 296 9.95 15.64 -6.13
N TRP A 297 11.23 15.96 -6.33
CA TRP A 297 12.31 15.44 -5.51
C TRP A 297 12.28 16.09 -4.13
N VAL A 298 12.83 15.40 -3.12
CA VAL A 298 12.92 15.91 -1.75
C VAL A 298 14.31 16.51 -1.55
N GLU A 299 14.38 17.78 -1.15
CA GLU A 299 15.64 18.38 -0.73
C GLU A 299 15.94 18.01 0.73
N GLY A 300 17.21 17.74 1.05
CA GLY A 300 17.61 17.40 2.42
C GLY A 300 17.32 18.52 3.44
N SER A 301 17.24 19.76 2.98
CA SER A 301 16.82 20.97 3.71
C SER A 301 15.35 20.91 4.18
N GLU A 302 14.44 20.34 3.39
CA GLU A 302 13.02 20.15 3.78
C GLU A 302 12.90 19.16 4.97
N LEU A 303 13.89 18.29 5.14
CA LEU A 303 13.88 17.20 6.13
C LEU A 303 14.56 17.56 7.46
N GLY A 304 15.38 18.61 7.47
CA GLY A 304 16.10 19.07 8.65
C GLY A 304 17.51 19.59 8.34
N ARG A 305 18.39 19.57 9.34
CA ARG A 305 19.79 19.98 9.16
C ARG A 305 20.61 18.77 8.72
N LEU A 306 21.16 18.85 7.51
CA LEU A 306 22.07 17.84 6.96
C LEU A 306 23.52 18.33 7.09
N GLU A 307 24.37 17.53 7.73
CA GLU A 307 25.81 17.78 7.86
C GLU A 307 26.60 16.64 7.19
N ARG A 308 27.67 16.98 6.47
CA ARG A 308 28.57 16.02 5.84
C ARG A 308 29.93 16.00 6.55
N HIS A 309 30.34 14.81 6.99
CA HIS A 309 31.58 14.53 7.69
C HIS A 309 32.33 13.45 6.89
N GLY A 310 33.08 13.89 5.86
CA GLY A 310 33.67 12.98 4.87
C GLY A 310 32.59 12.28 4.04
N GLU A 311 32.59 10.94 4.03
CA GLU A 311 31.56 10.14 3.34
C GLU A 311 30.31 9.88 4.20
N VAL A 312 30.34 10.28 5.47
CA VAL A 312 29.23 10.10 6.41
C VAL A 312 28.35 11.35 6.41
N LEU A 313 27.04 11.14 6.39
CA LEU A 313 26.02 12.17 6.55
C LEU A 313 25.33 12.05 7.90
N HIS A 314 25.14 13.17 8.57
CA HIS A 314 24.31 13.28 9.77
C HIS A 314 23.09 14.13 9.43
N LEU A 315 21.89 13.55 9.56
CA LEU A 315 20.62 14.26 9.43
C LEU A 315 20.00 14.44 10.82
N PHE A 316 19.83 15.70 11.20
CA PHE A 316 19.08 16.12 12.39
C PHE A 316 17.65 16.48 11.95
N PRO A 317 16.66 15.63 12.20
CA PRO A 317 15.35 15.77 11.57
C PRO A 317 14.57 16.99 12.10
N ALA A 318 13.91 17.68 11.18
CA ALA A 318 12.93 18.71 11.45
C ALA A 318 11.75 18.17 12.29
N PRO A 319 10.97 19.02 12.98
CA PRO A 319 9.91 18.58 13.91
C PRO A 319 8.92 17.55 13.33
N ARG A 320 8.44 17.74 12.09
CA ARG A 320 7.50 16.81 11.43
C ARG A 320 8.11 15.43 11.15
N LEU A 321 9.34 15.39 10.62
CA LEU A 321 10.06 14.14 10.39
C LEU A 321 10.37 13.43 11.72
N ARG A 322 10.78 14.19 12.75
CA ARG A 322 10.99 13.68 14.10
C ARG A 322 9.72 13.06 14.69
N GLN A 323 8.57 13.73 14.56
CA GLN A 323 7.27 13.25 15.01
C GLN A 323 6.88 11.94 14.33
N GLY A 324 6.99 11.86 13.00
CA GLY A 324 6.69 10.64 12.25
C GLY A 324 7.63 9.49 12.57
N LEU A 325 8.94 9.72 12.65
CA LEU A 325 9.91 8.69 13.05
C LEU A 325 9.67 8.21 14.49
N GLN A 326 9.28 9.09 15.41
CA GLN A 326 8.94 8.73 16.79
C GLN A 326 7.66 7.90 16.89
N LEU A 327 6.68 8.16 16.01
CA LEU A 327 5.47 7.34 15.88
C LEU A 327 5.80 5.93 15.39
N LEU A 328 6.56 5.81 14.28
CA LEU A 328 6.96 4.52 13.70
C LEU A 328 7.85 3.68 14.64
N ARG A 329 8.58 4.33 15.55
CA ARG A 329 9.43 3.68 16.54
C ARG A 329 8.73 2.74 17.52
N SER A 330 7.41 2.79 17.63
CA SER A 330 6.64 1.81 18.42
C SER A 330 6.50 0.46 17.73
N LEU A 331 6.63 0.44 16.40
CA LEU A 331 6.57 -0.77 15.59
C LEU A 331 7.93 -1.49 15.62
N SER A 332 9.02 -0.74 15.45
CA SER A 332 10.39 -1.26 15.53
C SER A 332 11.41 -0.21 16.02
N PRO A 333 12.46 -0.62 16.76
CA PRO A 333 13.62 0.24 17.02
C PRO A 333 14.50 0.47 15.78
N GLU A 334 14.45 -0.43 14.78
CA GLU A 334 15.26 -0.38 13.56
C GLU A 334 14.48 0.32 12.44
N ILE A 335 14.91 1.52 12.08
CA ILE A 335 14.28 2.33 11.03
C ILE A 335 15.35 2.87 10.08
N TYR A 336 15.12 2.70 8.79
CA TYR A 336 15.94 3.26 7.73
C TYR A 336 15.14 4.28 6.93
N LEU A 337 15.71 5.46 6.68
CA LEU A 337 15.11 6.54 5.91
C LEU A 337 15.77 6.64 4.54
N GLN A 338 14.96 6.63 3.48
CA GLN A 338 15.42 6.56 2.09
C GLN A 338 14.70 7.57 1.21
N PHE A 339 15.45 8.33 0.41
CA PHE A 339 14.86 9.33 -0.51
C PHE A 339 15.81 9.71 -1.62
N CYS A 340 15.25 10.29 -2.69
CA CYS A 340 16.02 10.86 -3.80
C CYS A 340 15.80 12.37 -3.92
N SER A 341 16.91 13.09 -4.07
CA SER A 341 16.96 14.53 -4.41
C SER A 341 17.11 14.77 -5.92
N GLY A 342 17.42 13.72 -6.68
CA GLY A 342 17.52 13.75 -8.12
C GLY A 342 17.76 12.35 -8.71
N PRO A 343 17.80 12.22 -10.04
CA PRO A 343 17.97 10.98 -10.79
C PRO A 343 19.02 9.98 -10.30
N GLN A 344 20.17 10.48 -9.86
CA GLN A 344 21.35 9.70 -9.45
C GLN A 344 21.86 10.12 -8.07
N GLN A 345 21.04 10.87 -7.31
CA GLN A 345 21.41 11.41 -6.00
C GLN A 345 20.36 11.05 -4.98
N CYS A 346 20.57 9.89 -4.36
CA CYS A 346 19.70 9.38 -3.31
C CYS A 346 20.46 9.16 -2.01
N TYR A 347 19.71 8.99 -0.94
CA TYR A 347 20.22 8.97 0.42
C TYR A 347 19.67 7.75 1.15
N ASN A 348 20.54 7.08 1.91
CA ASN A 348 20.17 6.03 2.85
C ASN A 348 20.67 6.42 4.25
N PHE A 349 19.78 6.43 5.24
CA PHE A 349 20.12 6.71 6.63
C PHE A 349 19.57 5.63 7.56
N ALA A 350 20.31 5.27 8.60
CA ALA A 350 19.83 4.51 9.75
C ALA A 350 19.46 5.46 10.92
N LEU A 351 18.35 5.18 11.61
CA LEU A 351 17.90 5.92 12.79
C LEU A 351 18.60 5.45 14.06
N LEU A 352 19.16 6.38 14.83
CA LEU A 352 19.84 6.10 16.10
C LEU A 352 18.99 6.46 17.34
N GLY A 353 19.49 6.07 18.51
CA GLY A 353 18.93 6.30 19.84
C GLY A 353 18.22 7.65 20.03
N GLY A 354 18.89 8.76 19.71
CA GLY A 354 18.38 10.14 19.89
C GLY A 354 17.47 10.71 18.79
N LEU A 355 16.95 9.88 17.87
CA LEU A 355 16.33 10.31 16.60
C LEU A 355 17.28 11.08 15.68
N GLN A 356 18.60 10.97 15.89
CA GLN A 356 19.61 11.37 14.91
C GLN A 356 19.69 10.28 13.83
N LEU A 357 19.90 10.69 12.58
CA LEU A 357 20.08 9.78 11.46
C LEU A 357 21.53 9.85 10.98
N ILE A 358 22.17 8.69 10.76
CA ILE A 358 23.49 8.57 10.13
C ILE A 358 23.36 7.80 8.83
N GLY A 359 23.99 8.28 7.76
CA GLY A 359 23.78 7.76 6.42
C GLY A 359 24.86 8.10 5.42
N ARG A 360 24.57 7.85 4.14
CA ARG A 360 25.44 8.11 2.99
C ARG A 360 24.63 8.53 1.76
N VAL A 361 25.29 9.22 0.82
CA VAL A 361 24.77 9.36 -0.55
C VAL A 361 24.99 8.03 -1.28
N LEU A 362 24.04 7.65 -2.12
CA LEU A 362 24.09 6.51 -3.02
C LEU A 362 23.89 6.99 -4.46
N ASP A 363 24.57 6.34 -5.41
CA ASP A 363 24.12 6.30 -6.80
C ASP A 363 23.36 4.98 -6.99
N PRO A 364 22.01 5.02 -7.12
CA PRO A 364 21.20 3.83 -7.29
C PRO A 364 21.66 2.92 -8.44
N HIS A 365 22.18 3.46 -9.54
CA HIS A 365 22.64 2.62 -10.65
C HIS A 365 23.86 1.77 -10.27
N SER A 366 24.74 2.27 -9.39
CA SER A 366 25.95 1.57 -8.94
C SER A 366 25.71 0.67 -7.73
N ASP A 367 24.97 1.15 -6.71
CA ASP A 367 24.66 0.39 -5.49
C ASP A 367 23.66 -0.76 -5.75
N VAL A 368 22.82 -0.67 -6.80
CA VAL A 368 21.78 -1.67 -7.17
C VAL A 368 22.15 -2.45 -8.45
N ALA A 369 23.41 -2.45 -8.87
CA ALA A 369 23.87 -3.04 -10.14
C ALA A 369 23.78 -4.59 -10.21
N ARG A 370 22.57 -5.16 -10.24
CA ARG A 370 22.21 -6.56 -10.53
C ARG A 370 20.71 -6.70 -10.81
N LEU A 371 20.35 -6.53 -12.08
CA LEU A 371 19.01 -6.76 -12.62
C LEU A 371 19.17 -7.39 -14.02
N LEU A 372 18.74 -8.61 -14.34
CA LEU A 372 18.21 -9.77 -13.58
C LEU A 372 18.86 -11.07 -14.18
N PRO A 373 18.58 -12.34 -13.75
CA PRO A 373 17.26 -13.01 -13.79
C PRO A 373 16.79 -13.62 -12.43
N GLY A 374 15.50 -13.48 -12.08
CA GLY A 374 14.88 -14.15 -10.92
C GLY A 374 14.50 -13.27 -9.70
N GLU A 375 14.65 -11.95 -9.82
CA GLU A 375 14.13 -10.87 -8.94
C GLU A 375 14.40 -10.89 -7.42
N GLU A 376 15.52 -10.27 -7.04
CA GLU A 376 15.70 -9.53 -5.79
C GLU A 376 15.83 -8.03 -6.12
N ARG A 377 14.70 -7.37 -6.42
CA ARG A 377 14.73 -5.96 -6.87
C ARG A 377 15.15 -5.01 -5.77
N ASN A 378 16.08 -4.12 -6.12
CA ASN A 378 16.50 -2.98 -5.31
C ASN A 378 16.96 -3.44 -3.93
N PHE A 379 18.20 -3.91 -3.84
CA PHE A 379 18.82 -4.36 -2.59
C PHE A 379 20.10 -3.53 -2.35
N LEU A 380 20.32 -3.10 -1.11
CA LEU A 380 21.57 -2.50 -0.65
C LEU A 380 22.41 -3.59 0.05
N PRO A 381 23.46 -4.14 -0.60
CA PRO A 381 24.16 -5.30 -0.06
C PRO A 381 24.94 -5.03 1.23
N ARG A 382 25.31 -3.77 1.50
CA ARG A 382 26.04 -3.39 2.73
C ARG A 382 25.13 -3.29 3.95
N GLU A 383 23.87 -2.92 3.73
CA GLU A 383 22.86 -2.75 4.77
C GLU A 383 21.93 -3.98 4.91
N ASP A 384 22.08 -4.99 4.04
CA ASP A 384 21.20 -6.17 3.92
C ASP A 384 19.71 -5.78 3.77
N LEU A 385 19.47 -4.63 3.15
CA LEU A 385 18.18 -3.95 3.19
C LEU A 385 17.65 -3.72 1.77
N ARG A 386 16.35 -3.93 1.59
CA ARG A 386 15.68 -3.52 0.35
C ARG A 386 15.75 -2.00 0.19
N TRP A 387 16.19 -1.54 -0.98
CA TRP A 387 16.26 -0.16 -1.41
C TRP A 387 14.90 0.28 -1.97
N ILE A 388 14.23 1.17 -1.25
CA ILE A 388 12.86 1.61 -1.50
C ILE A 388 12.73 3.11 -1.23
N PRO A 389 13.38 3.96 -2.04
CA PRO A 389 12.96 5.35 -2.16
C PRO A 389 11.61 5.33 -2.90
N GLY A 390 10.52 5.07 -2.17
CA GLY A 390 9.15 4.79 -2.66
C GLY A 390 8.96 4.99 -4.16
N ALA A 391 9.13 3.90 -4.93
CA ALA A 391 9.35 3.93 -6.38
C ALA A 391 8.10 4.47 -7.11
N GLY A 392 8.04 5.78 -7.31
CA GLY A 392 6.83 6.49 -7.77
C GLY A 392 5.66 6.51 -6.78
N GLY A 393 5.50 5.48 -5.95
CA GLY A 393 4.25 5.15 -5.24
C GLY A 393 3.74 6.12 -4.16
N ASN A 394 4.51 7.14 -3.78
CA ASN A 394 3.97 8.27 -3.01
C ASN A 394 4.21 9.63 -3.69
N ALA A 395 4.69 9.66 -4.93
CA ALA A 395 5.01 10.92 -5.61
C ALA A 395 3.76 11.74 -5.91
N ARG A 396 2.75 11.09 -6.49
CA ARG A 396 1.43 11.70 -6.70
C ARG A 396 0.69 11.95 -5.38
N GLN A 397 0.85 11.09 -4.37
CA GLN A 397 0.31 11.34 -3.02
C GLN A 397 0.90 12.63 -2.42
N ARG A 398 2.23 12.82 -2.47
CA ARG A 398 2.91 14.06 -2.06
C ARG A 398 2.42 15.26 -2.86
N MET A 399 2.25 15.13 -4.18
CA MET A 399 1.68 16.21 -5.01
C MET A 399 0.26 16.57 -4.62
N ALA A 400 -0.62 15.57 -4.43
CA ALA A 400 -2.00 15.77 -4.00
C ALA A 400 -2.09 16.41 -2.61
N ALA A 401 -1.22 15.98 -1.70
CA ALA A 401 -1.11 16.51 -0.35
C ALA A 401 -0.59 17.97 -0.34
N ARG A 402 0.50 18.27 -1.07
CA ARG A 402 1.08 19.62 -1.19
C ARG A 402 0.13 20.65 -1.84
N ARG A 403 -0.89 20.22 -2.60
CA ARG A 403 -1.97 21.11 -3.07
C ARG A 403 -2.87 21.64 -1.95
N LEU A 404 -2.98 20.92 -0.83
CA LEU A 404 -3.81 21.33 0.32
C LEU A 404 -2.99 22.02 1.40
N HIS A 405 -1.81 21.48 1.69
CA HIS A 405 -0.87 22.05 2.64
C HIS A 405 0.55 21.94 2.07
N PRO A 406 1.16 23.05 1.61
CA PRO A 406 2.45 23.03 0.91
C PRO A 406 3.58 22.33 1.66
N ASP A 407 3.57 22.40 2.99
CA ASP A 407 4.65 21.91 3.85
C ASP A 407 4.39 20.52 4.46
N ILE A 408 3.34 19.82 3.99
CA ILE A 408 2.97 18.49 4.47
C ILE A 408 4.05 17.45 4.12
N LEU A 409 4.35 16.60 5.10
CA LEU A 409 5.31 15.50 4.94
C LEU A 409 4.58 14.17 4.71
N CYS A 410 4.89 13.45 3.64
CA CYS A 410 4.36 12.10 3.42
C CYS A 410 5.46 11.05 3.61
N LEU A 411 5.29 10.16 4.59
CA LEU A 411 6.15 9.02 4.84
C LEU A 411 5.53 7.77 4.20
N HIS A 412 6.14 7.21 3.17
CA HIS A 412 5.80 5.86 2.72
C HIS A 412 6.59 4.86 3.57
N VAL A 413 5.91 3.89 4.18
CA VAL A 413 6.50 2.99 5.18
C VAL A 413 6.24 1.55 4.80
N GLU A 414 7.28 0.84 4.41
CA GLU A 414 7.21 -0.62 4.31
C GLU A 414 7.44 -1.26 5.69
N ILE A 415 6.48 -2.09 6.10
CA ILE A 415 6.52 -2.86 7.35
C ILE A 415 6.71 -4.36 7.01
N PRO A 416 7.80 -5.00 7.44
CA PRO A 416 8.01 -6.42 7.21
C PRO A 416 7.02 -7.28 7.99
N THR A 417 6.68 -8.45 7.43
CA THR A 417 5.75 -9.45 7.98
C THR A 417 5.97 -9.74 9.47
N GLY A 418 7.22 -9.87 9.92
CA GLY A 418 7.56 -10.12 11.33
C GLY A 418 7.09 -9.00 12.28
N VAL A 419 7.19 -7.74 11.85
CA VAL A 419 6.68 -6.58 12.61
C VAL A 419 5.16 -6.52 12.54
N ARG A 420 4.55 -6.70 11.35
CA ARG A 420 3.08 -6.68 11.18
C ARG A 420 2.40 -7.67 12.13
N ARG A 421 2.86 -8.93 12.14
CA ARG A 421 2.36 -9.99 13.05
C ARG A 421 2.48 -9.63 14.53
N ARG A 422 3.61 -9.05 14.94
CA ARG A 422 3.81 -8.59 16.32
C ARG A 422 2.80 -7.49 16.70
N MET A 423 2.41 -6.63 15.76
CA MET A 423 1.38 -5.61 16.01
C MET A 423 -0.02 -6.20 16.07
N VAL A 424 -0.34 -7.23 15.26
CA VAL A 424 -1.60 -7.99 15.39
C VAL A 424 -1.72 -8.57 16.80
N LEU A 425 -0.67 -9.23 17.32
CA LEU A 425 -0.66 -9.80 18.66
C LEU A 425 -0.87 -8.72 19.74
N LYS A 426 -0.11 -7.62 19.70
CA LYS A 426 -0.29 -6.47 20.60
C LYS A 426 -1.69 -5.87 20.54
N LEU A 427 -2.31 -5.82 19.35
CA LEU A 427 -3.69 -5.34 19.20
C LEU A 427 -4.67 -6.29 19.87
N ARG A 428 -4.49 -7.61 19.74
CA ARG A 428 -5.31 -8.61 20.44
C ARG A 428 -5.13 -8.56 21.95
N GLU A 429 -3.91 -8.36 22.45
CA GLU A 429 -3.65 -8.13 23.89
C GLU A 429 -4.43 -6.92 24.41
N LEU A 430 -4.42 -5.79 23.67
CA LEU A 430 -5.20 -4.59 24.01
C LEU A 430 -6.72 -4.79 23.88
N GLU A 431 -7.18 -5.63 22.96
CA GLU A 431 -8.60 -6.00 22.83
C GLU A 431 -9.06 -6.87 24.01
N ILE A 432 -8.24 -7.84 24.44
CA ILE A 432 -8.53 -8.72 25.59
C ILE A 432 -8.51 -7.90 26.89
N ALA A 433 -7.48 -7.09 27.13
CA ALA A 433 -7.39 -6.26 28.33
C ALA A 433 -8.61 -5.32 28.46
N ALA A 434 -8.97 -4.60 27.40
CA ALA A 434 -10.14 -3.74 27.40
C ALA A 434 -11.47 -4.51 27.59
N SER A 435 -11.53 -5.78 27.17
CA SER A 435 -12.69 -6.64 27.42
C SER A 435 -12.76 -7.12 28.88
N LEU A 436 -11.61 -7.38 29.52
CA LEU A 436 -11.53 -7.74 30.94
C LEU A 436 -11.92 -6.54 31.81
N ASP A 437 -11.33 -5.37 31.56
CA ASP A 437 -11.65 -4.10 32.21
C ASP A 437 -13.16 -3.79 32.13
N ALA A 438 -13.76 -3.97 30.94
CA ALA A 438 -15.19 -3.77 30.72
C ALA A 438 -16.10 -4.82 31.38
N SER A 439 -15.56 -6.01 31.68
CA SER A 439 -16.27 -7.08 32.40
C SER A 439 -16.16 -6.99 33.93
N GLY A 440 -15.27 -6.12 34.45
CA GLY A 440 -15.05 -5.94 35.89
C GLY A 440 -14.31 -7.10 36.56
N LEU A 441 -13.47 -7.83 35.80
CA LEU A 441 -12.63 -8.94 36.26
C LEU A 441 -11.20 -8.49 36.59
#